data_AF-A0A5K0ZR88-F1
#
_entry.id   AF-A0A5K0ZR88-F1
#
_cell.length_a   1.000
_cell.length_b   1.000
_cell.length_c   1.000
_cell.angle_alpha   90.00
_cell.angle_beta   90.00
_cell.angle_gamma   90.00
#
_symmetry.space_group_name_H-M   'P 1'
#
loop_
_entity.id
_entity.type
_entity.pdbx_description
1 polymer ?
#
loop_
_entity_poly.entity_id
_entity_poly.type
_entity_poly.pdbx_seq_one_letter_code
_entity_poly.pdbx_strand_id
1 'polypeptide(L)'
;MLERLKEDQDKDIHERLKISYDALEEKVKKVFLDIACFFVGERTKLPTLMWEACRFYPDITIKVLMHKSLVSINDETNEFEMHDHVRDMGRKIVEDERLSNPGMCSSRLWKDDETLDVLQSKR
;
A
#
# COMPACT_ATOMS: atom_id res chain seq x y z
N MET A 1 -16.84 7.35 -22.88
CA MET A 1 -16.86 5.94 -23.34
C MET A 1 -15.52 5.26 -23.12
N LEU A 2 -14.40 5.89 -23.50
CA LEU A 2 -13.04 5.38 -23.24
C LEU A 2 -12.69 5.30 -21.75
N GLU A 3 -13.17 6.23 -20.93
CA GLU A 3 -12.92 6.25 -19.48
C GLU A 3 -13.56 5.04 -18.77
N ARG A 4 -14.81 4.69 -19.11
CA ARG A 4 -15.49 3.51 -18.56
C ARG A 4 -14.80 2.18 -18.91
N LEU A 5 -14.23 2.08 -20.12
CA LEU A 5 -13.47 0.89 -20.54
C LEU A 5 -12.17 0.74 -19.76
N LYS A 6 -11.49 1.86 -19.45
CA LYS A 6 -10.31 1.86 -18.58
C LYS A 6 -10.67 1.47 -17.16
N GLU A 7 -11.73 2.03 -16.59
CA GLU A 7 -12.21 1.68 -15.25
C GLU A 7 -12.54 0.18 -15.11
N ASP A 8 -13.20 -0.41 -16.12
CA ASP A 8 -13.53 -1.83 -16.08
C ASP A 8 -12.30 -2.74 -16.28
N GLN A 9 -11.32 -2.33 -17.09
CA GLN A 9 -10.03 -3.02 -17.21
C GLN A 9 -9.20 -2.92 -15.93
N ASP A 10 -9.15 -1.75 -15.31
CA ASP A 10 -8.44 -1.53 -14.06
C ASP A 10 -9.07 -2.36 -12.94
N LYS A 11 -10.40 -2.49 -12.89
CA LYS A 11 -11.08 -3.40 -11.94
C LYS A 11 -10.65 -4.86 -12.10
N ASP A 12 -10.63 -5.40 -13.32
CA ASP A 12 -10.19 -6.78 -13.58
C ASP A 12 -8.72 -6.99 -13.15
N ILE A 13 -7.85 -6.04 -13.46
CA ILE A 13 -6.44 -6.08 -13.06
C ILE A 13 -6.31 -6.05 -11.53
N HIS A 14 -7.03 -5.14 -10.86
CA HIS A 14 -7.02 -5.05 -9.41
C HIS A 14 -7.54 -6.31 -8.74
N GLU A 15 -8.61 -6.93 -9.23
CA GLU A 15 -9.14 -8.18 -8.69
C GLU A 15 -8.12 -9.32 -8.80
N ARG A 16 -7.43 -9.42 -9.94
CA ARG A 16 -6.39 -10.43 -10.15
C ARG A 16 -5.18 -10.23 -9.25
N LEU A 17 -4.72 -8.99 -9.11
CA LEU A 17 -3.61 -8.65 -8.20
C LEU A 17 -4.00 -8.86 -6.73
N LYS A 18 -5.27 -8.63 -6.38
CA LYS A 18 -5.78 -8.77 -5.02
C LYS A 18 -5.68 -10.21 -4.51
N ILE A 19 -5.79 -11.22 -5.38
CA ILE A 19 -5.56 -12.62 -5.01
C ILE A 19 -4.18 -12.83 -4.38
N SER A 20 -3.14 -12.22 -4.96
CA SER A 20 -1.77 -12.29 -4.42
C SER A 20 -1.64 -11.60 -3.06
N TYR A 21 -2.37 -10.49 -2.88
CA TYR A 21 -2.44 -9.75 -1.61
C TYR A 21 -3.23 -10.51 -0.54
N ASP A 22 -4.39 -11.09 -0.87
CA ASP A 22 -5.26 -11.78 0.07
C ASP A 22 -4.58 -13.03 0.67
N ALA A 23 -3.67 -13.64 -0.10
CA ALA A 23 -2.83 -14.77 0.32
C ALA A 23 -1.65 -14.38 1.24
N LEU A 24 -1.45 -13.10 1.56
CA LEU A 24 -0.42 -12.64 2.50
C LEU A 24 -0.88 -12.83 3.95
N GLU A 25 0.09 -13.04 4.85
CA GLU A 25 -0.17 -12.93 6.29
C GLU A 25 -0.46 -11.47 6.68
N GLU A 26 -1.29 -11.27 7.69
CA GLU A 26 -1.73 -9.95 8.18
C GLU A 26 -0.59 -8.95 8.42
N LYS A 27 0.56 -9.39 8.96
CA LYS A 27 1.72 -8.50 9.14
C LYS A 27 2.33 -8.06 7.80
N VAL A 28 2.39 -8.98 6.84
CA VAL A 28 2.93 -8.72 5.51
C VAL A 28 1.99 -7.81 4.71
N LYS A 29 0.67 -7.99 4.85
CA LYS A 29 -0.34 -7.07 4.29
C LYS A 29 -0.13 -5.65 4.80
N LYS A 30 0.07 -5.47 6.11
CA LYS A 30 0.29 -4.15 6.70
C LYS A 30 1.53 -3.45 6.15
N VAL A 31 2.65 -4.17 6.02
CA VAL A 31 3.88 -3.59 5.40
C VAL A 31 3.66 -3.24 3.94
N PHE A 32 2.98 -4.11 3.18
CA PHE A 32 2.61 -3.82 1.80
C PHE A 32 1.80 -2.51 1.67
N LEU A 33 0.78 -2.33 2.50
CA LEU A 33 -0.04 -1.12 2.50
C LEU A 33 0.77 0.11 2.96
N ASP A 34 1.64 -0.03 3.95
CA ASP A 34 2.54 1.06 4.37
C ASP A 34 3.44 1.51 3.20
N ILE A 35 4.00 0.57 2.43
CA ILE A 35 4.83 0.89 1.26
C ILE A 35 4.00 1.58 0.18
N ALA A 36 2.85 0.99 -0.20
CA ALA A 36 2.00 1.52 -1.26
C ALA A 36 1.50 2.95 -0.99
N CYS A 37 1.22 3.25 0.29
CA CYS A 37 0.76 4.57 0.71
C CYS A 37 1.90 5.58 0.87
N PHE A 38 3.01 5.19 1.51
CA PHE A 38 3.98 6.16 2.03
C PHE A 38 5.39 6.03 1.47
N PHE A 39 5.84 4.82 1.15
CA PHE A 39 7.27 4.56 0.97
C PHE A 39 7.68 4.20 -0.45
N VAL A 40 6.78 4.27 -1.44
CA VAL A 40 7.19 4.16 -2.86
C VAL A 40 8.15 5.32 -3.20
N GLY A 41 9.35 5.00 -3.67
CA GLY A 41 10.43 5.96 -3.95
C GLY A 41 11.26 6.34 -2.71
N GLU A 42 10.93 5.83 -1.52
CA GLU A 42 11.66 6.14 -0.29
C GLU A 42 12.73 5.08 0.01
N ARG A 43 13.82 5.52 0.65
CA ARG A 43 14.92 4.64 1.05
C ARG A 43 14.47 3.62 2.10
N THR A 44 14.83 2.37 1.88
CA THR A 44 14.42 1.21 2.69
C THR A 44 14.85 1.27 4.17
N LYS A 45 15.92 2.00 4.49
CA LYS A 45 16.55 2.00 5.83
C LYS A 45 15.63 2.47 6.95
N LEU A 46 14.93 3.59 6.77
CA LEU A 46 14.08 4.15 7.82
C LEU A 46 12.81 3.31 8.07
N PRO A 47 12.05 2.91 7.03
CA PRO A 47 10.88 2.05 7.22
C PRO A 47 11.24 0.70 7.86
N THR A 48 12.38 0.11 7.48
CA THR A 48 12.87 -1.15 8.06
C THR A 48 13.09 -1.02 9.57
N LEU A 49 13.73 0.05 10.04
CA LEU A 49 13.94 0.28 11.48
C LEU A 49 12.61 0.44 12.25
N MET A 50 11.64 1.13 11.66
CA MET A 50 10.31 1.28 12.24
C MET A 50 9.59 -0.08 12.38
N TRP A 51 9.59 -0.88 11.30
CA TRP A 51 8.97 -2.21 11.32
C TRP A 51 9.68 -3.18 12.26
N GLU A 52 11.01 -3.08 12.39
CA GLU A 52 11.79 -3.86 13.37
C GLU A 52 11.33 -3.54 14.80
N ALA A 53 11.22 -2.26 15.15
CA ALA A 53 10.73 -1.82 16.46
C ALA A 53 9.31 -2.34 16.76
N CYS A 54 8.48 -2.49 15.74
CA CYS A 54 7.12 -3.02 15.86
C CYS A 54 7.03 -4.56 15.79
N ARG A 55 8.15 -5.29 15.65
CA ARG A 55 8.21 -6.76 15.48
C ARG A 55 7.47 -7.28 14.24
N PHE A 56 7.65 -6.57 13.13
CA PHE A 56 7.14 -6.95 11.80
C PHE A 56 8.15 -7.76 10.99
N TYR A 57 9.37 -7.96 11.50
CA TYR A 57 10.42 -8.76 10.85
C TYR A 57 10.65 -8.35 9.39
N PRO A 58 11.02 -7.07 9.14
CA PRO A 58 11.10 -6.48 7.81
C PRO A 58 11.94 -7.30 6.83
N ASP A 59 13.04 -7.92 7.27
CA ASP A 59 13.88 -8.76 6.40
C ASP A 59 13.12 -9.93 5.79
N ILE A 60 12.25 -10.59 6.56
CA ILE A 60 11.43 -11.72 6.09
C ILE A 60 10.26 -11.18 5.28
N THR A 61 9.60 -10.15 5.81
CA THR A 61 8.41 -9.56 5.21
C THR A 61 8.69 -8.97 3.82
N ILE A 62 9.76 -8.20 3.66
CA ILE A 62 10.17 -7.63 2.37
C ILE A 62 10.54 -8.73 1.38
N LYS A 63 11.26 -9.77 1.81
CA LYS A 63 11.58 -10.93 0.95
C LYS A 63 10.33 -11.64 0.43
N VAL A 64 9.29 -11.80 1.26
CA VAL A 64 8.01 -12.39 0.83
C VAL A 64 7.32 -11.50 -0.21
N LEU A 65 7.32 -10.18 -0.01
CA LEU A 65 6.74 -9.23 -0.96
C LEU A 65 7.48 -9.23 -2.30
N MET A 66 8.82 -9.29 -2.27
CA MET A 66 9.64 -9.41 -3.47
C MET A 66 9.42 -10.74 -4.20
N HIS A 67 9.35 -11.85 -3.47
CA HIS A 67 9.08 -13.17 -4.06
C HIS A 67 7.70 -13.25 -4.74
N LYS A 68 6.73 -12.45 -4.28
CA LYS A 68 5.40 -12.34 -4.89
C LYS A 68 5.31 -11.23 -5.95
N SER A 69 6.44 -10.60 -6.29
CA SER A 69 6.53 -9.48 -7.24
C SER A 69 5.60 -8.30 -6.89
N LEU A 70 5.33 -8.10 -5.60
CA LEU A 70 4.48 -7.03 -5.11
C LEU A 70 5.28 -5.75 -4.81
N VAL A 71 6.57 -5.90 -4.51
CA VAL A 71 7.52 -4.82 -4.22
C VAL A 71 8.88 -5.20 -4.82
N SER A 72 9.62 -4.23 -5.32
CA SER A 72 11.05 -4.34 -5.66
C SER A 72 11.86 -3.31 -4.88
N ILE A 73 13.18 -3.50 -4.85
CA ILE A 73 14.11 -2.50 -4.31
C ILE A 73 15.06 -2.14 -5.45
N ASN A 74 15.26 -0.84 -5.65
CA ASN A 74 16.22 -0.36 -6.62
C ASN A 74 17.65 -0.63 -6.12
N ASP A 75 18.44 -1.36 -6.90
CA ASP A 75 19.81 -1.76 -6.50
C ASP A 75 20.78 -0.57 -6.37
N GLU A 76 20.53 0.53 -7.09
CA GLU A 76 21.40 1.71 -7.07
C GLU A 76 21.03 2.65 -5.92
N THR A 77 19.74 2.93 -5.72
CA THR A 77 19.26 3.93 -4.77
C THR A 77 18.83 3.35 -3.41
N ASN A 78 18.62 2.02 -3.34
CA ASN A 78 18.02 1.31 -2.20
C ASN A 78 16.63 1.85 -1.81
N GLU A 79 15.86 2.28 -2.80
CA GLU A 79 14.49 2.77 -2.65
C GLU A 79 13.46 1.68 -2.96
N PHE A 80 12.30 1.73 -2.30
CA PHE A 80 11.20 0.83 -2.64
C PHE A 80 10.56 1.22 -3.96
N GLU A 81 10.29 0.22 -4.78
CA GLU A 81 9.56 0.36 -6.03
C GLU A 81 8.32 -0.53 -6.03
N MET A 82 7.26 -0.04 -6.66
CA MET A 82 6.04 -0.79 -6.92
C MET A 82 5.54 -0.43 -8.31
N HIS A 83 5.07 -1.43 -9.06
CA HIS A 83 4.34 -1.16 -10.28
C HIS A 83 3.08 -0.35 -9.97
N ASP A 84 2.75 0.61 -10.83
CA ASP A 84 1.62 1.53 -10.63
C ASP A 84 0.32 0.78 -10.31
N HIS A 85 -0.03 -0.27 -11.08
CA HIS A 85 -1.23 -1.07 -10.82
C HIS A 85 -1.24 -1.75 -9.43
N VAL A 86 -0.07 -2.19 -8.93
CA VAL A 86 0.05 -2.82 -7.61
C VAL A 86 -0.05 -1.79 -6.50
N ARG A 87 0.60 -0.64 -6.68
CA ARG A 87 0.51 0.50 -5.75
C ARG A 87 -0.93 1.00 -5.65
N ASP A 88 -1.57 1.21 -6.79
CA ASP A 88 -2.92 1.74 -6.88
C ASP A 88 -3.95 0.73 -6.34
N MET A 89 -3.70 -0.58 -6.51
CA MET A 89 -4.47 -1.62 -5.82
C MET A 89 -4.37 -1.48 -4.30
N GLY A 90 -3.14 -1.36 -3.75
CA GLY A 90 -2.93 -1.21 -2.32
C GLY A 90 -3.66 0.01 -1.75
N ARG A 91 -3.57 1.14 -2.46
CA ARG A 91 -4.26 2.39 -2.11
C ARG A 91 -5.79 2.26 -2.15
N LYS A 92 -6.32 1.55 -3.16
CA LYS A 92 -7.75 1.25 -3.27
C LYS A 92 -8.25 0.39 -2.11
N ILE A 93 -7.46 -0.61 -1.69
CA ILE A 93 -7.79 -1.42 -0.50
C ILE A 93 -7.95 -0.54 0.74
N VAL A 94 -7.02 0.40 0.97
CA VAL A 94 -7.11 1.34 2.10
C VAL A 94 -8.34 2.26 2.00
N GLU A 95 -8.68 2.70 0.78
CA GLU A 95 -9.86 3.53 0.51
C GLU A 95 -11.17 2.75 0.78
N ASP A 96 -11.26 1.51 0.31
CA ASP A 96 -12.40 0.62 0.54
C ASP A 96 -12.58 0.28 2.04
N GLU A 97 -11.47 0.05 2.77
CA GLU A 97 -11.48 -0.14 4.23
C GLU A 97 -12.05 1.08 4.97
N ARG A 98 -11.67 2.30 4.54
CA ARG A 98 -12.19 3.55 5.10
C ARG A 98 -13.69 3.71 4.83
N LEU A 99 -14.14 3.49 3.59
CA LEU A 99 -15.54 3.63 3.20
C LEU A 99 -16.43 2.62 3.92
N SER A 100 -15.91 1.41 4.19
CA SER A 100 -16.63 0.37 4.92
C SER A 100 -16.81 0.70 6.41
N ASN A 101 -15.91 1.52 6.99
CA ASN A 101 -15.97 1.92 8.40
C ASN A 101 -15.78 3.44 8.57
N PRO A 102 -16.78 4.27 8.25
CA PRO A 102 -16.65 5.73 8.20
C PRO A 102 -16.31 6.39 9.56
N GLY A 103 -16.57 5.70 10.67
CA GLY A 103 -16.24 6.17 12.03
C GLY A 103 -14.81 5.88 12.47
N MET A 104 -14.03 5.14 11.67
CA MET A 104 -12.65 4.76 11.98
C MET A 104 -11.74 5.50 11.00
N CYS A 105 -10.96 6.46 11.50
CA CYS A 105 -9.96 7.14 10.68
C CYS A 105 -9.03 6.07 10.11
N SER A 106 -8.95 5.94 8.79
CA SER A 106 -7.89 5.13 8.18
C SER A 106 -6.56 5.70 8.63
N SER A 107 -5.69 4.87 9.20
CA SER A 107 -4.37 5.30 9.66
C SER A 107 -3.43 5.66 8.50
N ARG A 108 -3.83 5.40 7.25
CA ARG A 108 -3.01 5.53 6.05
C ARG A 108 -3.57 6.57 5.09
N LEU A 109 -3.38 7.84 5.41
CA LEU A 109 -3.73 8.98 4.54
C LEU A 109 -2.60 9.22 3.54
N TRP A 110 -2.88 9.06 2.25
CA TRP A 110 -1.86 9.17 1.19
C TRP A 110 -2.20 10.21 0.11
N LYS A 111 -3.44 10.72 0.07
CA LYS A 111 -3.83 11.86 -0.76
C LYS A 111 -3.75 13.14 0.07
N ASP A 112 -3.15 14.19 -0.46
CA ASP A 112 -2.99 15.48 0.24
C ASP A 112 -4.33 16.08 0.72
N ASP A 113 -5.39 15.92 -0.08
CA ASP A 113 -6.74 16.43 0.21
C ASP A 113 -7.38 15.74 1.44
N GLU A 114 -7.02 14.48 1.70
CA GLU A 114 -7.54 13.71 2.84
C GLU A 114 -6.91 14.13 4.17
N THR A 115 -5.72 14.76 4.12
CA THR A 115 -5.05 15.27 5.33
C THR A 115 -5.77 16.48 5.91
N LEU A 116 -6.38 17.32 5.08
CA LEU A 116 -7.09 18.53 5.48
C LEU A 116 -8.45 18.23 6.12
N ASP A 117 -9.24 17.31 5.56
CA ASP A 117 -10.56 16.94 6.08
C ASP A 117 -10.48 16.28 7.48
N VAL A 118 -9.47 15.43 7.70
CA VAL A 118 -9.26 14.81 9.03
C VAL A 118 -8.87 15.86 10.08
N LEU A 119 -8.12 16.89 9.70
CA LEU A 119 -7.75 17.97 10.61
C LEU A 119 -8.93 18.92 10.91
N GLN A 120 -9.86 19.11 9.97
CA GLN A 120 -11.01 19.99 10.14
C GLN A 120 -12.19 19.33 10.88
N SER A 121 -12.31 18.00 10.87
CA SER A 121 -13.37 17.27 11.57
C SER A 121 -13.18 17.16 13.09
N LYS A 122 -12.03 17.60 13.63
CA LYS A 122 -11.82 17.76 15.08
C LYS A 122 -12.06 19.21 15.49
N ARG A 123 -13.32 19.58 15.74
CA ARG A 123 -13.67 20.80 16.47
C ARG A 123 -14.65 20.52 17.60
#